data_AF-L0EDV1-F1
#
_entry.id   AF-L0EDV1-F1
#
_cell.length_a   1.000
_cell.length_b   1.000
_cell.length_c   1.000
_cell.angle_alpha   90.00
_cell.angle_beta   90.00
_cell.angle_gamma   90.00
#
_symmetry.space_group_name_H-M   'P 1'
#
loop_
_entity.id
_entity.type
_entity.pdbx_description
1 polymer ?
#
loop_
_entity_poly.entity_id
_entity_poly.type
_entity_poly.pdbx_seq_one_letter_code
_entity_poly.pdbx_strand_id
1 'polypeptide(L)'
;MSREQAYMRMLNAAANIEWNVAMILEAKAVEAEKMRNWLINHVTSDAFADHESQVKQPIGVHEHVLETIKGLTKLNRGLTGVLKAVLGGNEDDGGNFGGLFDGKFDFEDR
;
A
#
# COMPACT_ATOMS: atom_id res chain seq x y z
N MET A 1 -25.99 -18.20 8.44
CA MET A 1 -24.70 -18.45 7.75
C MET A 1 -23.82 -19.25 8.70
N SER A 2 -23.12 -20.29 8.24
CA SER A 2 -22.16 -20.96 9.12
C SER A 2 -20.89 -20.12 9.28
N ARG A 3 -20.23 -20.24 10.43
CA ARG A 3 -18.95 -19.56 10.72
C ARG A 3 -17.90 -19.83 9.64
N GLU A 4 -17.87 -21.06 9.15
CA GLU A 4 -16.99 -21.51 8.06
C GLU A 4 -17.26 -20.79 6.74
N GLN A 5 -18.53 -20.57 6.38
CA GLN A 5 -18.90 -19.79 5.20
C GLN A 5 -18.47 -18.32 5.32
N ALA A 6 -18.48 -17.75 6.53
CA ALA A 6 -18.00 -16.39 6.76
C ALA A 6 -16.47 -16.29 6.58
N TYR A 7 -15.70 -17.23 7.16
CA TYR A 7 -14.24 -17.26 6.97
C TYR A 7 -13.83 -17.47 5.51
N MET A 8 -14.51 -18.37 4.80
CA MET A 8 -14.24 -18.59 3.37
C MET A 8 -14.53 -17.33 2.53
N ARG A 9 -15.54 -16.54 2.88
CA ARG A 9 -15.80 -15.25 2.23
C ARG A 9 -14.70 -14.23 2.53
N MET A 10 -14.22 -14.16 3.77
CA MET A 10 -13.13 -13.26 4.15
C MET A 10 -11.81 -13.62 3.45
N LEU A 11 -11.46 -14.91 3.38
CA LEU A 11 -10.27 -15.38 2.65
C LEU A 11 -10.35 -15.06 1.15
N ASN A 12 -11.50 -15.31 0.52
CA ASN A 12 -11.71 -14.95 -0.89
C ASN A 12 -11.61 -13.44 -1.13
N ALA A 13 -12.15 -12.62 -0.21
CA ALA A 13 -12.03 -11.17 -0.29
C ALA A 13 -10.56 -10.71 -0.15
N ALA A 14 -9.81 -11.30 0.79
CA ALA A 14 -8.39 -11.00 0.98
C ALA A 14 -7.57 -11.35 -0.27
N ALA A 15 -7.78 -12.53 -0.87
CA ALA A 15 -7.13 -12.95 -2.11
C ALA A 15 -7.44 -12.00 -3.28
N ASN A 16 -8.68 -11.52 -3.39
CA ASN A 16 -9.05 -10.53 -4.40
C ASN A 16 -8.37 -9.18 -4.18
N ILE A 17 -8.23 -8.74 -2.93
CA ILE A 17 -7.49 -7.52 -2.58
C ILE A 17 -6.01 -7.67 -2.94
N GLU A 18 -5.38 -8.79 -2.59
CA GLU A 18 -4.00 -9.11 -2.94
C GLU A 18 -3.76 -9.08 -4.44
N TRP A 19 -4.67 -9.68 -5.20
CA TRP A 19 -4.62 -9.66 -6.66
C TRP A 19 -4.67 -8.22 -7.21
N ASN A 20 -5.60 -7.40 -6.71
CA ASN A 20 -5.70 -6.00 -7.13
C ASN A 20 -4.44 -5.19 -6.75
N VAL A 21 -3.87 -5.44 -5.57
CA VAL A 21 -2.62 -4.80 -5.13
C VAL A 21 -1.46 -5.21 -6.06
N ALA A 22 -1.36 -6.49 -6.43
CA ALA A 22 -0.35 -6.97 -7.37
C ALA A 22 -0.47 -6.26 -8.72
N MET A 23 -1.68 -6.16 -9.27
CA MET A 23 -1.94 -5.44 -10.53
C MET A 23 -1.56 -3.96 -10.45
N ILE A 24 -1.86 -3.29 -9.33
CA ILE A 24 -1.46 -1.89 -9.11
C ILE A 24 0.06 -1.76 -9.04
N LEU A 25 0.73 -2.68 -8.35
CA LEU A 25 2.19 -2.69 -8.21
C LEU A 25 2.90 -2.91 -9.55
N GLU A 26 2.39 -3.80 -10.40
CA GLU A 26 2.92 -4.00 -11.75
C GLU A 26 2.80 -2.72 -12.59
N ALA A 27 1.63 -2.08 -12.59
CA ALA A 27 1.44 -0.81 -13.29
C ALA A 27 2.38 0.28 -12.75
N LYS A 28 2.55 0.36 -11.43
CA LYS A 28 3.46 1.32 -10.78
C LYS A 28 4.92 1.05 -11.11
N ALA A 29 5.34 -0.21 -11.24
CA ALA A 29 6.69 -0.55 -11.68
C ALA A 29 6.96 -0.03 -13.10
N VAL A 30 6.00 -0.17 -14.01
CA VAL A 30 6.10 0.37 -15.37
C VAL A 30 6.18 1.91 -15.38
N GLU A 31 5.39 2.59 -14.55
CA GLU A 31 5.47 4.05 -14.41
C GLU A 31 6.81 4.49 -13.83
N ALA A 32 7.32 3.80 -12.80
CA ALA A 32 8.62 4.10 -12.19
C ALA A 32 9.77 3.93 -13.19
N GLU A 33 9.70 2.92 -14.05
CA GLU A 33 10.69 2.70 -15.12
C GLU A 33 10.68 3.84 -16.14
N LYS A 34 9.49 4.31 -16.53
CA LYS A 34 9.32 5.46 -17.42
C LYS A 34 9.89 6.73 -16.79
N MET A 35 9.58 6.97 -15.51
CA MET A 35 10.10 8.12 -14.76
C MET A 35 11.62 8.08 -14.66
N ARG A 36 12.20 6.92 -14.35
CA ARG A 36 13.67 6.74 -14.30
C ARG A 36 14.31 7.04 -15.66
N ASN A 37 13.75 6.50 -16.75
CA ASN A 37 14.26 6.75 -18.09
C ASN A 37 14.12 8.23 -18.47
N TRP A 38 13.04 8.91 -18.06
CA TRP A 38 12.90 10.34 -18.27
C TRP A 38 13.96 11.13 -17.49
N LEU A 39 14.13 10.85 -16.19
CA LEU A 39 15.12 11.50 -15.32
C LEU A 39 16.54 11.37 -15.89
N ILE A 40 16.98 10.16 -16.24
CA ILE A 40 18.35 9.93 -16.73
C ILE A 40 18.64 10.72 -18.01
N ASN A 41 17.64 10.92 -18.86
CA ASN A 41 17.80 11.58 -20.16
C ASN A 41 17.52 13.09 -20.13
N HIS A 42 16.84 13.61 -19.11
CA HIS A 42 16.36 15.01 -19.09
C HIS A 42 16.73 15.79 -17.81
N VAL A 43 17.19 15.12 -16.75
CA VAL A 43 17.75 15.77 -15.55
C VAL A 43 19.26 15.90 -15.73
N THR A 44 19.64 16.83 -16.58
CA THR A 44 21.03 17.21 -16.86
C THR A 44 21.32 18.62 -16.33
N SER A 45 22.59 18.98 -16.14
CA SER A 45 22.94 20.25 -15.48
C SER A 45 22.45 21.50 -16.23
N ASP A 46 22.28 21.38 -17.55
CA ASP A 46 21.79 22.38 -18.49
C ASP A 46 20.26 22.47 -18.52
N ALA A 47 19.54 21.51 -17.94
CA ALA A 47 18.09 21.54 -17.80
C ALA A 47 17.59 22.47 -16.68
N PHE A 48 18.51 23.01 -15.87
CA PHE A 48 18.21 23.83 -14.70
C PHE A 48 18.72 25.26 -14.87
N ALA A 49 17.94 26.23 -14.39
CA ALA A 49 18.29 27.65 -14.51
C ALA A 49 19.42 28.07 -13.53
N ASP A 50 19.52 27.38 -12.40
CA ASP A 50 20.48 27.67 -11.33
C ASP A 50 20.80 26.42 -10.49
N HIS A 51 21.91 26.46 -9.75
CA HIS A 51 22.36 25.32 -8.94
C HIS A 51 21.43 24.96 -7.77
N GLU A 52 20.64 25.89 -7.24
CA GLU A 52 19.66 25.59 -6.20
C GLU A 52 18.53 24.72 -6.77
N SER A 53 18.02 25.09 -7.95
CA SER A 53 16.98 24.34 -8.65
C SER A 53 17.44 22.93 -9.05
N GLN A 54 18.71 22.79 -9.44
CA GLN A 54 19.35 21.51 -9.78
C GLN A 54 19.39 20.54 -8.60
N VAL A 55 19.43 21.05 -7.35
CA VAL A 55 19.40 20.20 -6.14
C VAL A 55 17.97 19.99 -5.66
N LYS A 56 17.17 21.05 -5.60
CA LYS A 56 15.84 21.04 -4.99
C LYS A 56 14.82 20.21 -5.77
N GLN A 57 14.83 20.28 -7.10
CA GLN A 57 13.84 19.60 -7.92
C GLN A 57 14.00 18.06 -7.92
N PRO A 58 15.20 17.49 -8.08
CA PRO A 58 15.39 16.04 -7.93
C PRO A 58 15.03 15.52 -6.54
N ILE A 59 15.31 16.28 -5.48
CA ILE A 59 14.92 15.91 -4.11
C ILE A 59 13.40 15.71 -4.01
N GLY A 60 12.60 16.64 -4.55
CA GLY A 60 11.13 16.51 -4.52
C GLY A 60 10.61 15.26 -5.24
N VAL A 61 11.25 14.86 -6.34
CA VAL A 61 10.90 13.60 -7.03
C VAL A 61 11.22 12.39 -6.14
N HIS A 62 12.38 12.38 -5.49
CA HIS A 62 12.75 11.31 -4.56
C HIS A 62 11.85 11.25 -3.32
N GLU A 63 11.41 12.39 -2.80
CA GLU A 63 10.43 12.45 -1.69
C GLU A 63 9.11 11.78 -2.06
N HIS A 64 8.59 12.03 -3.26
CA HIS A 64 7.36 11.40 -3.75
C HIS A 64 7.50 9.88 -3.91
N VAL A 65 8.66 9.41 -4.37
CA VAL A 65 8.98 7.98 -4.44
C VAL A 65 8.98 7.35 -3.05
N LEU A 66 9.61 8.02 -2.07
CA LEU A 66 9.64 7.55 -0.68
C LEU A 66 8.23 7.51 -0.04
N GLU A 67 7.39 8.50 -0.31
CA GLU A 67 6.00 8.53 0.15
C GLU A 67 5.21 7.34 -0.40
N THR A 68 5.35 7.06 -1.69
CA THR A 68 4.70 5.93 -2.36
C THR A 68 5.11 4.59 -1.72
N ILE A 69 6.41 4.39 -1.47
CA ILE A 69 6.94 3.19 -0.79
C ILE A 69 6.36 3.06 0.62
N LYS A 70 6.27 4.17 1.38
CA LYS A 70 5.66 4.17 2.72
C LYS A 70 4.18 3.79 2.67
N GLY A 71 3.42 4.30 1.69
CA GLY A 71 2.01 3.96 1.49
C GLY A 71 1.80 2.48 1.22
N LEU A 72 2.57 1.90 0.29
CA LEU A 72 2.54 0.47 -0.03
C LEU A 72 2.89 -0.40 1.17
N THR A 73 3.90 0.00 1.94
CA THR A 73 4.30 -0.72 3.16
C THR A 73 3.18 -0.75 4.20
N LYS A 74 2.48 0.38 4.40
CA LYS A 74 1.33 0.44 5.33
C LYS A 74 0.18 -0.45 4.86
N LEU A 75 -0.11 -0.45 3.55
CA LEU A 75 -1.14 -1.30 2.96
C LEU A 75 -0.83 -2.78 3.20
N ASN A 76 0.38 -3.23 2.87
CA ASN A 76 0.79 -4.63 3.05
C ASN A 76 0.73 -5.07 4.52
N ARG A 77 1.10 -4.18 5.45
CA ARG A 77 0.96 -4.45 6.89
C ARG A 77 -0.52 -4.59 7.31
N GLY A 78 -1.40 -3.74 6.80
CA GLY A 78 -2.85 -3.83 7.07
C GLY A 78 -3.44 -5.15 6.57
N LEU A 79 -3.10 -5.54 5.34
CA LEU A 79 -3.53 -6.81 4.75
C LEU A 79 -3.01 -8.03 5.54
N THR A 80 -1.74 -8.00 5.94
CA THR A 80 -1.16 -9.04 6.80
C THR A 80 -1.92 -9.15 8.12
N GLY A 81 -2.34 -8.03 8.71
CA GLY A 81 -3.20 -8.00 9.90
C GLY A 81 -4.56 -8.66 9.68
N VAL A 82 -5.22 -8.38 8.56
CA VAL A 82 -6.49 -9.02 8.18
C VAL A 82 -6.34 -10.53 8.06
N LEU A 83 -5.30 -11.01 7.39
CA LEU A 83 -5.04 -12.44 7.25
C LEU A 83 -4.78 -13.13 8.59
N LYS A 84 -4.00 -12.50 9.48
CA LYS A 84 -3.76 -13.03 10.84
C LYS A 84 -5.05 -13.17 11.64
N ALA A 85 -5.94 -12.16 11.56
CA ALA A 85 -7.24 -12.21 12.24
C ALA A 85 -8.14 -13.32 11.70
N VAL A 86 -8.13 -13.55 10.38
CA VAL A 86 -8.94 -14.60 9.73
C VAL A 86 -8.40 -16.00 10.02
N LEU A 87 -7.09 -16.18 10.12
CA LEU A 87 -6.43 -17.47 10.35
C LEU A 87 -6.39 -17.89 11.83
N GLY A 88 -7.05 -17.14 12.72
CA GLY A 88 -7.09 -17.47 14.15
C GLY A 88 -5.78 -17.15 14.89
N GLY A 89 -5.03 -16.16 14.43
CA GLY A 89 -3.90 -15.62 15.17
C GLY A 89 -4.39 -15.02 16.49
N ASN A 90 -4.04 -15.69 17.59
CA ASN A 90 -4.35 -15.27 18.95
C ASN A 90 -4.00 -13.80 19.17
N GLU A 91 -4.91 -13.14 19.89
CA GLU A 91 -4.74 -11.90 20.64
C GLU A 91 -3.35 -11.85 21.28
N ASP A 92 -2.48 -10.93 20.83
CA ASP A 92 -1.38 -10.35 21.64
C ASP A 92 -0.49 -9.34 20.89
N ASP A 93 -0.73 -9.03 19.61
CA ASP A 93 -0.08 -7.88 18.96
C ASP A 93 -1.12 -6.80 18.64
N GLY A 94 -1.44 -6.03 19.69
CA GLY A 94 -2.23 -4.82 19.65
C GLY A 94 -1.66 -3.80 18.66
N GLY A 95 -2.25 -3.76 17.47
CA GLY A 95 -1.95 -2.80 16.42
C GLY A 95 -3.20 -2.13 15.90
N ASN A 96 -3.89 -1.36 16.76
CA ASN A 96 -4.79 -0.24 16.42
C ASN A 96 -5.66 -0.41 15.16
N PHE A 97 -6.39 -1.52 15.04
CA PHE A 97 -7.40 -1.69 13.99
C PHE A 97 -8.83 -1.39 14.48
N GLY A 98 -9.00 -1.25 15.80
CA GLY A 98 -10.26 -0.87 16.44
C GLY A 98 -10.74 0.55 16.14
N GLY A 99 -10.06 1.33 15.29
CA GLY A 99 -10.49 2.67 14.88
C GLY A 99 -10.94 2.80 13.43
N LEU A 100 -10.64 1.80 12.57
CA LEU A 100 -10.98 1.87 11.14
C LEU A 100 -12.24 1.08 10.77
N PHE A 101 -12.65 0.14 11.64
CA PHE A 101 -13.83 -0.72 11.46
C PHE A 101 -14.87 -0.59 12.59
N ASP A 102 -14.68 0.35 13.53
CA ASP A 102 -15.54 0.62 14.70
C ASP A 102 -16.94 1.16 14.36
N GLY A 103 -17.25 1.33 13.07
CA GLY A 103 -18.49 1.95 12.63
C GLY A 103 -19.64 1.00 12.33
N LYS A 104 -19.41 -0.29 11.99
CA LYS A 104 -20.52 -1.12 11.47
C LYS A 104 -20.27 -2.62 11.26
N PHE A 105 -19.77 -3.35 12.26
CA PHE A 105 -19.97 -4.80 12.27
C PHE A 105 -20.39 -5.25 13.66
N ASP A 106 -21.59 -4.82 14.02
CA ASP A 106 -22.32 -5.33 15.17
C ASP A 106 -22.71 -6.79 14.88
N PHE A 107 -21.94 -7.71 15.44
CA PHE A 107 -22.20 -9.15 15.41
C PHE A 107 -22.85 -9.54 16.75
N GLU A 108 -23.91 -8.83 17.15
CA GLU A 108 -24.69 -9.14 18.35
C GLU A 108 -26.11 -9.60 17.94
N ASP A 109 -26.38 -10.85 18.32
CA ASP A 109 -27.65 -11.58 18.37
C ASP A 109 -28.58 -11.65 17.14
N ARG A 110 -28.52 -12.80 16.45
CA ARG A 110 -29.66 -13.71 16.21
C ARG A 110 -29.25 -15.06 15.62
#